data_AF-A0AAV1ICE6-F1
#
_entry.id   AF-A0AAV1ICE6-F1
#
_cell.length_a   1.000
_cell.length_b   1.000
_cell.length_c   1.000
_cell.angle_alpha   90.00
_cell.angle_beta   90.00
_cell.angle_gamma   90.00
#
_symmetry.space_group_name_H-M   'P 1'
#
loop_
_entity.id
_entity.type
_entity.pdbx_description
1 polymer ?
#
loop_
_entity_poly.entity_id
_entity_poly.type
_entity_poly.pdbx_seq_one_letter_code
_entity_poly.pdbx_strand_id
1 'polypeptide(L)'
;MGEDKEDKPSTNTVNVVRDQLWAAADKSTQAVDEGIQAASHAVKYGAVRGKEEIDKARARSQSFLDTGVAHYKDFEEQVFHKLKDGVHIAREHETASIAGLTAAALLLLPGPRRFLYRRTFGRLRNEQATYASAEVRAKSLAEMQQADAAEAEKLLQRQQAAEAQYDQGLSKLRATARQLQSLASRVRSRETSAETLIKTLRELPNKEALALRSEVAMQAAAAKSRRRLLEKSIWNIAKRDI
;
A
#
# COMPACT_ATOMS: atom_id res chain seq x y z
N MET A 1 10.72 -1.37 83.28
CA MET A 1 10.57 -1.36 81.81
C MET A 1 9.48 -2.37 81.49
N GLY A 2 8.33 -2.05 80.93
CA GLY A 2 7.80 -0.85 80.30
C GLY A 2 6.65 -1.38 79.45
N GLU A 3 5.41 -1.06 79.82
CA GLU A 3 4.21 -1.45 79.08
C GLU A 3 4.22 -0.75 77.71
N ASP A 4 4.37 -1.51 76.62
CA ASP A 4 4.08 -1.00 75.28
C ASP A 4 2.65 -1.42 74.90
N LYS A 5 1.72 -0.46 75.05
CA LYS A 5 0.38 -0.53 74.47
C LYS A 5 0.46 -0.11 73.00
N GLU A 6 0.22 -1.05 72.09
CA GLU A 6 -0.07 -0.76 70.69
C GLU A 6 -1.42 -0.03 70.57
N ASP A 7 -1.38 1.22 70.10
CA ASP A 7 -2.53 2.08 69.88
C ASP A 7 -3.20 1.73 68.54
N LYS A 8 -4.38 1.08 68.59
CA LYS A 8 -5.17 0.76 67.39
C LYS A 8 -6.00 1.99 66.99
N PRO A 9 -6.01 2.40 65.71
CA PRO A 9 -6.79 3.56 65.28
C PRO A 9 -8.28 3.36 65.55
N SER A 10 -8.91 4.38 66.15
CA SER A 10 -10.31 4.33 66.58
C SER A 10 -11.27 4.15 65.39
N THR A 11 -12.23 3.24 65.57
CA THR A 11 -13.22 2.75 64.60
C THR A 11 -14.04 3.85 63.91
N ASN A 12 -14.07 5.05 64.48
CA ASN A 12 -14.83 6.20 63.99
C ASN A 12 -14.20 6.87 62.75
N THR A 13 -12.86 6.90 62.67
CA THR A 13 -12.14 7.52 61.54
C THR A 13 -12.27 6.69 60.26
N VAL A 14 -12.27 5.37 60.39
CA VAL A 14 -12.42 4.42 59.27
C VAL A 14 -13.81 4.51 58.65
N ASN A 15 -14.86 4.75 59.44
CA ASN A 15 -16.23 4.87 58.92
C ASN A 15 -16.44 6.18 58.17
N VAL A 16 -15.91 7.31 58.65
CA VAL A 16 -16.00 8.61 57.96
C VAL A 16 -15.31 8.58 56.60
N VAL A 17 -14.13 7.96 56.51
CA VAL A 17 -13.41 7.80 55.23
C VAL A 17 -14.17 6.89 54.26
N ARG A 18 -14.82 5.83 54.77
CA ARG A 18 -15.66 4.94 53.96
C ARG A 18 -16.88 5.66 53.40
N ASP A 19 -17.56 6.48 54.20
CA ASP A 19 -18.76 7.21 53.77
C ASP A 19 -18.41 8.31 52.75
N GLN A 20 -17.26 8.97 52.90
CA GLN A 20 -16.75 9.91 51.90
C GLN A 20 -16.39 9.23 50.58
N LEU A 21 -15.85 8.01 50.62
CA LEU A 21 -15.57 7.21 49.42
C LEU A 21 -16.86 6.80 48.69
N TRP A 22 -17.90 6.38 49.42
CA TRP A 22 -19.19 6.05 48.81
C TRP A 22 -19.88 7.27 48.21
N ALA A 23 -19.89 8.41 48.92
CA ALA A 23 -20.45 9.66 48.38
C ALA A 23 -19.67 10.18 47.14
N ALA A 24 -18.36 9.94 47.08
CA ALA A 24 -17.56 10.25 45.90
C ALA A 24 -17.84 9.28 44.74
N ALA A 25 -18.06 8.00 45.02
CA ALA A 25 -18.47 7.00 44.03
C ALA A 25 -19.85 7.30 43.45
N ASP A 26 -20.82 7.72 44.26
CA ASP A 26 -22.17 8.07 43.81
C ASP A 26 -22.16 9.31 42.92
N LYS A 27 -21.39 10.35 43.29
CA LYS A 27 -21.21 11.55 42.44
C LYS A 27 -20.52 11.24 41.12
N SER A 28 -19.54 10.33 41.13
CA SER A 28 -18.90 9.86 39.89
C SER A 28 -19.89 9.11 39.00
N THR A 29 -20.77 8.29 39.59
CA THR A 29 -21.77 7.51 38.83
C THR A 29 -22.80 8.44 38.20
N GLN A 30 -23.28 9.43 38.95
CA GLN A 30 -24.24 10.42 38.45
C GLN A 30 -23.66 11.30 37.33
N ALA A 31 -22.41 11.75 37.46
CA ALA A 31 -21.74 12.52 36.41
C ALA A 31 -21.55 11.72 35.11
N VAL A 32 -21.30 10.41 35.23
CA VAL A 32 -21.22 9.51 34.07
C VAL A 32 -22.59 9.34 33.41
N ASP A 33 -23.66 9.17 34.17
CA ASP A 33 -25.02 9.05 33.64
C ASP A 33 -25.50 10.31 32.92
N GLU A 34 -25.22 11.50 33.48
CA GLU A 34 -25.53 12.79 32.84
C GLU A 34 -24.73 12.97 31.54
N GLY A 35 -23.46 12.56 31.53
CA GLY A 35 -22.62 12.54 30.33
C GLY A 35 -23.16 11.61 29.23
N ILE A 36 -23.65 10.42 29.60
CA ILE A 36 -24.25 9.45 28.68
C ILE A 36 -25.54 10.01 28.07
N GLN A 37 -26.40 10.66 28.87
CA GLN A 37 -27.64 11.25 28.37
C GLN A 37 -27.36 12.42 27.43
N ALA A 38 -26.46 13.33 27.79
CA ALA A 38 -26.06 14.46 26.94
C ALA A 38 -25.48 13.98 25.60
N ALA A 39 -24.62 12.96 25.62
CA ALA A 39 -24.08 12.33 24.42
C ALA A 39 -25.18 11.69 23.55
N SER A 40 -26.14 11.00 24.16
CA SER A 40 -27.28 10.38 23.45
C SER A 40 -28.15 11.43 22.73
N HIS A 41 -28.42 12.57 23.38
CA HIS A 41 -29.15 13.66 22.74
C HIS A 41 -28.35 14.28 21.58
N ALA A 42 -27.06 14.54 21.77
CA ALA A 42 -26.20 15.07 20.71
C ALA A 42 -26.14 14.14 19.49
N VAL A 43 -26.06 12.82 19.70
CA VAL A 43 -26.09 11.82 18.63
C VAL A 43 -27.44 11.79 17.91
N LYS A 44 -28.57 11.88 18.63
CA LYS A 44 -29.90 11.93 18.00
C LYS A 44 -30.10 13.19 17.16
N TYR A 45 -29.75 14.37 17.69
CA TYR A 45 -29.84 15.62 16.94
C TYR A 45 -28.88 15.65 15.74
N GLY A 46 -27.67 15.09 15.90
CA GLY A 46 -26.72 14.90 14.81
C GLY A 46 -27.24 13.96 13.73
N ALA A 47 -27.90 12.86 14.12
CA ALA A 47 -28.48 11.90 13.17
C ALA A 47 -29.67 12.49 12.38
N VAL A 48 -30.52 13.31 13.02
CA VAL A 48 -31.64 13.98 12.34
C VAL A 48 -31.13 15.03 11.35
N ARG A 49 -30.17 15.88 11.75
CA ARG A 49 -29.55 16.84 10.83
C ARG A 49 -28.82 16.17 9.67
N GLY A 50 -28.10 15.08 9.95
CA GLY A 50 -27.44 14.28 8.92
C GLY A 50 -28.44 13.73 7.89
N LYS A 51 -29.61 13.25 8.33
CA LYS A 51 -30.67 12.80 7.42
C LYS A 51 -31.25 13.94 6.57
N GLU A 52 -31.55 15.08 7.18
CA GLU A 52 -32.09 16.23 6.43
C GLU A 52 -31.12 16.77 5.38
N GLU A 53 -29.81 16.76 5.67
CA GLU A 53 -28.78 17.15 4.70
C GLU A 53 -28.67 16.14 3.55
N ILE A 54 -28.76 14.84 3.85
CA ILE A 54 -28.77 13.77 2.84
C ILE A 54 -30.02 13.89 1.95
N ASP A 55 -31.20 14.15 2.51
CA ASP A 55 -32.43 14.29 1.75
C ASP A 55 -32.41 15.55 0.85
N LYS A 56 -31.87 16.66 1.35
CA LYS A 56 -31.64 17.87 0.54
C LYS A 56 -30.62 17.64 -0.57
N ALA A 57 -29.54 16.90 -0.30
CA ALA A 57 -28.54 16.53 -1.31
C ALA A 57 -29.13 15.60 -2.38
N ARG A 58 -29.97 14.65 -1.97
CA ARG A 58 -30.68 13.73 -2.87
C ARG A 58 -31.68 14.46 -3.76
N ALA A 59 -32.46 15.37 -3.21
CA ALA A 59 -33.41 16.19 -3.97
C ALA A 59 -32.70 17.08 -5.01
N ARG A 60 -31.57 17.70 -4.64
CA ARG A 60 -30.74 18.47 -5.59
C ARG A 60 -30.18 17.58 -6.69
N SER A 61 -29.68 16.39 -6.36
CA SER A 61 -29.18 15.44 -7.35
C SER A 61 -30.26 15.01 -8.33
N GLN A 62 -31.49 14.76 -7.87
CA GLN A 62 -32.61 14.41 -8.74
C GLN A 62 -32.99 15.57 -9.66
N SER A 63 -33.05 16.81 -9.14
CA SER A 63 -33.34 17.97 -9.99
C SER A 63 -32.29 18.20 -11.08
N PHE A 64 -31.00 17.93 -10.81
CA PHE A 64 -29.96 18.03 -11.84
C PHE A 64 -30.10 16.95 -12.91
N LEU A 65 -30.48 15.73 -12.53
CA LEU A 65 -30.73 14.65 -13.50
C LEU A 65 -31.94 14.98 -14.38
N ASP A 66 -33.04 15.43 -13.79
CA ASP A 66 -34.26 15.76 -14.52
C ASP A 66 -34.05 16.95 -15.48
N THR A 67 -33.32 17.98 -15.03
CA THR A 67 -32.96 19.14 -15.87
C THR A 67 -32.02 18.74 -17.01
N GLY A 68 -31.06 17.85 -16.74
CA GLY A 68 -30.16 17.32 -17.76
C GLY A 68 -30.90 16.49 -18.82
N VAL A 69 -31.86 15.65 -18.39
CA VAL A 69 -32.69 14.85 -19.30
C VAL A 69 -33.61 15.73 -20.15
N ALA A 70 -34.19 16.79 -19.57
CA ALA A 70 -35.01 17.74 -20.31
C ALA A 70 -34.20 18.44 -21.41
N HIS A 71 -33.03 19.00 -21.07
CA HIS A 71 -32.16 19.63 -22.07
C HIS A 71 -31.72 18.65 -23.15
N TYR A 72 -31.39 17.41 -22.80
CA TYR A 72 -31.02 16.40 -23.78
C TYR A 72 -32.15 16.13 -24.79
N LYS A 73 -33.39 15.99 -24.30
CA LYS A 73 -34.56 15.78 -25.15
C LYS A 73 -34.84 16.97 -26.06
N ASP A 74 -34.71 18.20 -25.55
CA ASP A 74 -34.88 19.42 -26.35
C ASP A 74 -33.83 19.51 -27.47
N PHE A 75 -32.57 19.17 -27.16
CA PHE A 75 -31.52 19.11 -28.18
C PHE A 75 -31.76 17.98 -29.18
N GLU A 76 -32.19 16.81 -28.71
CA GLU A 76 -32.50 15.66 -29.56
C GLU A 76 -33.61 16.04 -30.56
N GLU A 77 -34.71 16.64 -30.10
CA GLU A 77 -35.81 17.05 -30.97
C GLU A 77 -35.39 18.12 -31.99
N GLN A 78 -34.61 19.11 -31.58
CA GLN A 78 -34.09 20.14 -32.50
C GLN A 78 -33.14 19.57 -33.55
N VAL A 79 -32.28 18.61 -33.18
CA VAL A 79 -31.36 17.96 -34.12
C VAL A 79 -32.13 17.07 -35.08
N PHE A 80 -33.08 16.28 -34.61
CA PHE A 80 -33.91 15.43 -35.47
C PHE A 80 -34.79 16.26 -36.41
N HIS A 81 -35.35 17.37 -35.94
CA HIS A 81 -36.13 18.28 -36.79
C HIS A 81 -35.25 18.86 -37.90
N LYS A 82 -34.07 19.40 -37.56
CA LYS A 82 -33.14 19.97 -38.55
C LYS A 82 -32.58 18.92 -39.51
N LEU A 83 -32.36 17.69 -39.03
CA LEU A 83 -31.92 16.59 -39.89
C LEU A 83 -33.03 16.21 -40.88
N LYS A 84 -34.29 16.14 -40.41
CA LYS A 84 -35.45 15.86 -41.27
C LYS A 84 -35.64 16.95 -42.32
N ASP A 85 -35.54 18.22 -41.93
CA ASP A 85 -35.57 19.35 -42.86
C ASP A 85 -34.41 19.28 -43.86
N GLY A 86 -33.21 18.94 -43.39
CA GLY A 86 -32.04 18.74 -44.23
C GLY A 86 -32.22 17.62 -45.26
N VAL A 87 -32.91 16.53 -44.90
CA VAL A 87 -33.26 15.43 -45.83
C VAL A 87 -34.30 15.89 -46.85
N HIS A 88 -35.27 16.70 -46.47
CA HIS A 88 -36.24 17.30 -47.39
C HIS A 88 -35.54 18.24 -48.40
N ILE A 89 -34.64 19.11 -47.93
CA ILE A 89 -33.84 20.02 -48.78
C ILE A 89 -32.89 19.22 -49.69
N ALA A 90 -32.28 18.14 -49.19
CA ALA A 90 -31.42 17.28 -49.99
C ALA A 90 -32.15 16.54 -51.10
N ARG A 91 -33.44 16.26 -50.90
CA ARG A 91 -34.31 15.69 -51.94
C ARG A 91 -34.68 16.71 -53.01
N GLU A 92 -34.79 17.99 -52.65
CA GLU A 92 -35.09 19.08 -53.59
C GLU A 92 -33.87 19.49 -54.42
N HIS A 93 -32.66 19.34 -53.86
CA HIS A 93 -31.39 19.70 -54.49
C HIS A 93 -30.37 18.55 -54.45
N GLU A 94 -30.70 17.45 -55.12
CA GLU A 94 -29.92 16.19 -55.10
C GLU A 94 -28.44 16.39 -55.46
N THR A 95 -28.14 17.14 -56.52
CA THR A 95 -26.76 17.36 -56.98
C THR A 95 -25.95 18.26 -56.06
N ALA A 96 -26.55 19.32 -55.52
CA ALA A 96 -25.88 20.25 -54.61
C ALA A 96 -25.61 19.60 -53.24
N SER A 97 -26.53 18.77 -52.76
CA SER A 97 -26.35 18.05 -51.51
C SER A 97 -25.33 16.92 -51.60
N ILE A 98 -25.23 16.20 -52.73
CA ILE A 98 -24.15 15.22 -52.95
C ILE A 98 -22.78 15.92 -52.98
N ALA A 99 -22.68 17.08 -53.64
CA ALA A 99 -21.45 17.88 -53.65
C ALA A 99 -21.10 18.43 -52.25
N GLY A 100 -22.09 18.90 -51.50
CA GLY A 100 -21.89 19.36 -50.12
C GLY A 100 -21.45 18.24 -49.17
N LEU A 101 -22.08 17.06 -49.27
CA LEU A 101 -21.72 15.89 -48.46
C LEU A 101 -20.32 15.38 -48.78
N THR A 102 -19.93 15.34 -50.05
CA THR A 102 -18.58 14.92 -50.45
C THR A 102 -17.51 15.92 -49.98
N ALA A 103 -17.77 17.22 -50.07
CA ALA A 103 -16.87 18.25 -49.53
C ALA A 103 -16.77 18.18 -48.00
N ALA A 104 -17.88 17.99 -47.30
CA ALA A 104 -17.89 17.83 -45.85
C ALA A 104 -17.17 16.54 -45.42
N ALA A 105 -17.39 15.42 -46.11
CA ALA A 105 -16.68 14.16 -45.88
C ALA A 105 -15.16 14.32 -46.06
N LEU A 106 -14.73 15.05 -47.10
CA LEU A 106 -13.33 15.41 -47.32
C LEU A 106 -12.76 16.30 -46.20
N LEU A 107 -13.55 17.12 -45.52
CA LEU A 107 -13.07 17.91 -44.38
C LEU A 107 -13.05 17.13 -43.06
N LEU A 108 -13.96 16.17 -42.88
CA LEU A 108 -13.99 15.31 -41.70
C LEU A 108 -12.89 14.24 -41.71
N LEU A 109 -12.45 13.80 -42.89
CA LEU A 109 -11.36 12.82 -43.03
C LEU A 109 -10.04 13.36 -42.42
N PRO A 110 -9.34 12.58 -41.59
CA PRO A 110 -8.17 13.07 -40.83
C PRO A 110 -6.98 13.44 -41.73
N GLY A 111 -6.84 12.82 -42.89
CA GLY A 111 -5.78 13.11 -43.88
C GLY A 111 -5.89 14.50 -44.51
N PRO A 112 -6.94 14.78 -45.29
CA PRO A 112 -7.16 16.08 -45.94
C PRO A 112 -7.25 17.24 -44.93
N ARG A 113 -7.85 17.03 -43.75
CA ARG A 113 -7.82 18.02 -42.67
C ARG A 113 -6.39 18.37 -42.26
N ARG A 114 -5.54 17.37 -41.98
CA ARG A 114 -4.14 17.59 -41.58
C ARG A 114 -3.32 18.22 -42.71
N PHE A 115 -3.61 17.88 -43.96
CA PHE A 115 -2.99 18.47 -45.15
C PHE A 115 -3.33 19.95 -45.30
N LEU A 116 -4.62 20.31 -45.23
CA LEU A 116 -5.07 21.70 -45.29
C LEU A 116 -4.48 22.51 -44.14
N TYR A 117 -4.57 22.03 -42.90
CA TYR A 117 -3.99 22.71 -41.73
C TYR A 117 -2.49 22.98 -41.86
N ARG A 118 -1.72 22.02 -42.38
CA ARG A 118 -0.27 22.20 -42.58
C ARG A 118 0.04 23.18 -43.72
N ARG A 119 -0.76 23.21 -44.79
CA ARG A 119 -0.46 23.96 -46.01
C ARG A 119 -1.02 25.39 -46.01
N THR A 120 -2.18 25.62 -45.41
CA THR A 120 -2.86 26.93 -45.44
C THR A 120 -2.63 27.72 -44.15
N PHE A 121 -2.89 27.13 -42.98
CA PHE A 121 -2.71 27.80 -41.70
C PHE A 121 -1.24 27.88 -41.26
N GLY A 122 -0.36 27.01 -41.78
CA GLY A 122 1.08 27.09 -41.56
C GLY A 122 1.72 28.36 -42.13
N ARG A 123 1.19 28.90 -43.24
CA ARG A 123 1.70 30.11 -43.92
C ARG A 123 1.26 31.41 -43.26
N LEU A 124 0.23 31.35 -42.41
CA LEU A 124 -0.31 32.51 -41.70
C LEU A 124 0.33 32.71 -40.32
N ARG A 125 1.26 31.84 -39.91
CA ARG A 125 2.02 32.03 -38.67
C ARG A 125 3.15 33.04 -38.91
N ASN A 126 3.18 34.07 -38.06
CA ASN A 126 4.27 35.04 -38.02
C ASN A 126 5.59 34.32 -37.68
N GLU A 127 6.59 34.43 -38.56
CA GLU A 127 7.89 33.78 -38.43
C GLU A 127 8.59 34.16 -37.11
N GLN A 128 8.45 35.41 -36.69
CA GLN A 128 9.01 35.92 -35.44
C GLN A 128 8.37 35.26 -34.21
N ALA A 129 7.05 35.02 -34.23
CA ALA A 129 6.35 34.34 -33.14
C ALA A 129 6.74 32.86 -33.06
N THR A 130 6.94 32.20 -34.20
CA THR A 130 7.44 30.83 -34.22
C THR A 130 8.88 30.72 -33.72
N TYR A 131 9.75 31.67 -34.10
CA TYR A 131 11.13 31.72 -33.62
C TYR A 131 11.20 31.97 -32.12
N ALA A 132 10.48 32.95 -31.59
CA ALA A 132 10.41 33.22 -30.16
C ALA A 132 9.91 31.99 -29.37
N SER A 133 8.90 31.28 -29.90
CA SER A 133 8.41 30.04 -29.28
C SER A 133 9.43 28.90 -29.33
N ALA A 134 10.24 28.82 -30.39
CA ALA A 134 11.31 27.84 -30.52
C ALA A 134 12.47 28.14 -29.57
N GLU A 135 12.83 29.40 -29.38
CA GLU A 135 13.85 29.82 -28.44
C GLU A 135 13.47 29.49 -26.99
N VAL A 136 12.22 29.77 -26.60
CA VAL A 136 11.70 29.38 -25.27
C VAL A 136 11.77 27.86 -25.08
N ARG A 137 11.38 27.08 -26.09
CA ARG A 137 11.46 25.62 -26.04
C ARG A 137 12.90 25.11 -25.98
N ALA A 138 13.83 25.74 -26.70
CA ALA A 138 15.24 25.38 -26.65
C ALA A 138 15.83 25.65 -25.26
N LYS A 139 15.48 26.78 -24.65
CA LYS A 139 15.88 27.10 -23.26
C LYS A 139 15.29 26.11 -22.26
N SER A 140 14.00 25.80 -22.35
CA SER A 140 13.39 24.80 -21.47
C SER A 140 13.98 23.40 -21.64
N LEU A 141 14.34 23.02 -22.87
CA LEU A 141 15.01 21.74 -23.13
C LEU A 141 16.42 21.71 -22.53
N ALA A 142 17.16 22.81 -22.61
CA ALA A 142 18.48 22.91 -21.98
C ALA A 142 18.39 22.81 -20.45
N GLU A 143 17.39 23.45 -19.84
CA GLU A 143 17.12 23.33 -18.39
C GLU A 143 16.75 21.90 -17.99
N MET A 144 15.87 21.24 -18.76
CA MET A 144 15.52 19.82 -18.54
C MET A 144 16.74 18.92 -18.66
N GLN A 145 17.58 19.12 -19.67
CA GLN A 145 18.78 18.31 -19.86
C GLN A 145 19.78 18.46 -18.71
N GLN A 146 19.92 19.67 -18.16
CA GLN A 146 20.76 19.90 -16.98
C GLN A 146 20.17 19.23 -15.73
N ALA A 147 18.85 19.28 -15.55
CA ALA A 147 18.17 18.59 -14.46
C ALA A 147 18.32 17.06 -14.57
N ASP A 148 18.13 16.51 -15.75
CA ASP A 148 18.27 15.07 -16.04
C ASP A 148 19.72 14.61 -15.81
N ALA A 149 20.72 15.40 -16.21
CA ALA A 149 22.13 15.09 -15.96
C ALA A 149 22.44 15.03 -14.46
N ALA A 150 21.95 16.01 -13.69
CA ALA A 150 22.15 16.04 -12.25
C ALA A 150 21.39 14.90 -11.53
N GLU A 151 20.23 14.50 -12.04
CA GLU A 151 19.49 13.33 -11.52
C GLU A 151 20.20 12.03 -11.86
N ALA A 152 20.71 11.88 -13.09
CA ALA A 152 21.48 10.72 -13.52
C ALA A 152 22.72 10.51 -12.64
N GLU A 153 23.49 11.56 -12.37
CA GLU A 153 24.66 11.49 -11.48
C GLU A 153 24.28 11.00 -10.08
N LYS A 154 23.20 11.52 -9.50
CA LYS A 154 22.70 11.08 -8.18
C LYS A 154 22.27 9.62 -8.18
N LEU A 155 21.61 9.17 -9.25
CA LEU A 155 21.18 7.77 -9.38
C LEU A 155 22.37 6.84 -9.54
N LEU A 156 23.38 7.22 -10.32
CA LEU A 156 24.62 6.44 -10.48
C LEU A 156 25.39 6.34 -9.16
N GLN A 157 25.51 7.42 -8.40
CA GLN A 157 26.13 7.38 -7.07
C GLN A 157 25.36 6.45 -6.10
N ARG A 158 24.03 6.51 -6.12
CA ARG A 158 23.19 5.61 -5.31
C ARG A 158 23.34 4.15 -5.73
N GLN A 159 23.41 3.88 -7.04
CA GLN A 159 23.65 2.54 -7.57
C GLN A 159 25.01 2.00 -7.11
N GLN A 160 26.10 2.77 -7.28
CA GLN A 160 27.44 2.36 -6.87
C GLN A 160 27.52 2.07 -5.36
N ALA A 161 26.87 2.91 -4.53
CA ALA A 161 26.78 2.67 -3.10
C ALA A 161 26.00 1.39 -2.77
N ALA A 162 24.89 1.13 -3.47
CA ALA A 162 24.09 -0.08 -3.30
C ALA A 162 24.84 -1.34 -3.73
N GLU A 163 25.60 -1.27 -4.84
CA GLU A 163 26.43 -2.36 -5.34
C GLU A 163 27.55 -2.72 -4.34
N ALA A 164 28.24 -1.71 -3.80
CA ALA A 164 29.25 -1.93 -2.77
C ALA A 164 28.66 -2.58 -1.51
N GLN A 165 27.47 -2.16 -1.08
CA GLN A 165 26.77 -2.78 0.06
C GLN A 165 26.31 -4.21 -0.25
N TYR A 166 25.87 -4.47 -1.48
CA TYR A 166 25.47 -5.79 -1.95
C TYR A 166 26.65 -6.76 -1.94
N ASP A 167 27.81 -6.37 -2.47
CA ASP A 167 29.03 -7.19 -2.49
C ASP A 167 29.53 -7.50 -1.07
N GLN A 168 29.47 -6.52 -0.17
CA GLN A 168 29.76 -6.72 1.24
C GLN A 168 28.74 -7.67 1.90
N GLY A 169 27.47 -7.58 1.53
CA GLY A 169 26.42 -8.50 1.98
C GLY A 169 26.67 -9.93 1.52
N LEU A 170 26.97 -10.11 0.22
CA LEU A 170 27.27 -11.41 -0.38
C LEU A 170 28.50 -12.05 0.23
N SER A 171 29.59 -11.31 0.41
CA SER A 171 30.81 -11.83 1.04
C SER A 171 30.57 -12.32 2.47
N LYS A 172 29.77 -11.58 3.27
CA LYS A 172 29.32 -12.02 4.61
C LYS A 172 28.46 -13.28 4.55
N LEU A 173 27.52 -13.37 3.60
CA LEU A 173 26.70 -14.57 3.40
C LEU A 173 27.56 -15.79 3.03
N ARG A 174 28.53 -15.64 2.12
CA ARG A 174 29.47 -16.72 1.77
C ARG A 174 30.34 -17.15 2.93
N ALA A 175 30.83 -16.19 3.74
CA ALA A 175 31.59 -16.49 4.94
C ALA A 175 30.76 -17.29 5.96
N THR A 176 29.52 -16.87 6.22
CA THR A 176 28.61 -17.57 7.14
C THR A 176 28.21 -18.95 6.60
N ALA A 177 28.00 -19.11 5.28
CA ALA A 177 27.76 -20.41 4.67
C ALA A 177 28.92 -21.40 4.90
N ARG A 178 30.18 -20.95 4.72
CA ARG A 178 31.38 -21.75 5.02
C ARG A 178 31.44 -22.14 6.49
N GLN A 179 31.13 -21.21 7.40
CA GLN A 179 31.07 -21.50 8.84
C GLN A 179 30.00 -22.53 9.17
N LEU A 180 28.80 -22.40 8.60
CA LEU A 180 27.71 -23.37 8.75
C LEU A 180 28.10 -24.76 8.23
N GLN A 181 28.78 -24.83 7.08
CA GLN A 181 29.27 -26.08 6.52
C GLN A 181 30.31 -26.74 7.45
N SER A 182 31.24 -25.96 8.01
CA SER A 182 32.20 -26.45 9.01
C SER A 182 31.53 -26.93 10.30
N LEU A 183 30.41 -26.31 10.69
CA LEU A 183 29.65 -26.71 11.86
C LEU A 183 28.88 -28.00 11.58
N ALA A 184 28.25 -28.10 10.41
CA ALA A 184 27.53 -29.29 9.97
C ALA A 184 28.46 -30.52 9.91
N SER A 185 29.69 -30.37 9.42
CA SER A 185 30.68 -31.47 9.40
C SER A 185 31.10 -31.90 10.81
N ARG A 186 31.32 -30.95 11.72
CA ARG A 186 31.62 -31.22 13.14
C ARG A 186 30.46 -31.92 13.84
N VAL A 187 29.22 -31.47 13.62
CA VAL A 187 28.02 -32.12 14.16
C VAL A 187 27.86 -33.52 13.59
N ARG A 188 28.11 -33.72 12.29
CA ARG A 188 28.09 -35.05 11.67
C ARG A 188 29.12 -35.98 12.30
N SER A 189 30.35 -35.52 12.55
CA SER A 189 31.36 -36.33 13.23
C SER A 189 30.91 -36.75 14.63
N ARG A 190 30.29 -35.83 15.40
CA ARG A 190 29.74 -36.14 16.73
C ARG A 190 28.56 -37.10 16.68
N GLU A 191 27.66 -36.94 15.70
CA GLU A 191 26.56 -37.88 15.42
C GLU A 191 27.12 -39.29 15.19
N THR A 192 28.12 -39.43 14.31
CA THR A 192 28.76 -40.72 14.03
C THR A 192 29.47 -41.30 15.27
N SER A 193 30.19 -40.48 16.05
CA SER A 193 30.82 -40.93 17.30
C SER A 193 29.78 -41.43 18.33
N ALA A 194 28.66 -40.73 18.48
CA ALA A 194 27.57 -41.15 19.36
C ALA A 194 26.91 -42.45 18.87
N GLU A 195 26.70 -42.60 17.56
CA GLU A 195 26.19 -43.85 16.98
C GLU A 195 27.14 -45.03 17.20
N THR A 196 28.46 -44.82 17.10
CA THR A 196 29.44 -45.87 17.44
C THR A 196 29.42 -46.21 18.93
N LEU A 197 29.26 -45.23 19.83
CA LEU A 197 29.12 -45.47 21.27
C LEU A 197 27.85 -46.26 21.61
N ILE A 198 26.74 -45.99 20.93
CA ILE A 198 25.50 -46.78 21.10
C ILE A 198 25.71 -48.23 20.68
N LYS A 199 26.54 -48.48 19.66
CA LYS A 199 26.88 -49.84 19.21
C LYS A 199 27.74 -50.56 20.24
N THR A 200 28.78 -49.93 20.78
CA THR A 200 29.63 -50.54 21.82
C THR A 200 28.86 -50.79 23.12
N LEU A 201 28.02 -49.85 23.56
CA LEU A 201 27.17 -50.03 24.75
C LEU A 201 26.12 -51.14 24.59
N ARG A 202 25.80 -51.55 23.36
CA ARG A 202 24.88 -52.66 23.10
C ARG A 202 25.49 -54.02 23.46
N GLU A 203 26.80 -54.13 23.48
CA GLU A 203 27.53 -55.37 23.78
C GLU A 203 27.60 -55.66 25.29
N LEU A 204 27.30 -54.66 26.13
CA LEU A 204 27.38 -54.74 27.59
C LEU A 204 25.98 -54.93 28.21
N PRO A 205 25.66 -56.08 28.83
CA PRO A 205 24.35 -56.34 29.45
C PRO A 205 24.16 -55.70 30.85
N ASN A 206 24.80 -54.55 31.12
CA ASN A 206 24.74 -53.81 32.39
C ASN A 206 23.56 -52.79 32.39
N LYS A 207 22.86 -52.64 33.53
CA LYS A 207 21.81 -51.62 33.75
C LYS A 207 22.30 -50.17 33.57
N GLU A 208 23.51 -49.84 34.01
CA GLU A 208 24.15 -48.54 33.80
C GLU A 208 24.47 -48.31 32.32
N ALA A 209 24.92 -49.35 31.61
CA ALA A 209 25.14 -49.27 30.16
C ALA A 209 23.84 -49.02 29.39
N LEU A 210 22.72 -49.57 29.86
CA LEU A 210 21.39 -49.30 29.30
C LEU A 210 20.96 -47.84 29.50
N ALA A 211 21.17 -47.28 30.70
CA ALA A 211 20.87 -45.88 30.99
C ALA A 211 21.75 -44.93 30.16
N LEU A 212 23.05 -45.21 30.07
CA LEU A 212 23.97 -44.42 29.24
C LEU A 212 23.61 -44.51 27.75
N ARG A 213 23.16 -45.68 27.29
CA ARG A 213 22.74 -45.88 25.90
C ARG A 213 21.52 -45.02 25.55
N SER A 214 20.55 -44.87 26.44
CA SER A 214 19.38 -44.02 26.17
C SER A 214 19.79 -42.54 26.10
N GLU A 215 20.70 -42.10 26.98
CA GLU A 215 21.24 -40.74 26.95
C GLU A 215 22.01 -40.44 25.67
N VAL A 216 22.96 -41.31 25.29
CA VAL A 216 23.73 -41.15 24.05
C VAL A 216 22.83 -41.22 22.82
N ALA A 217 21.78 -42.06 22.83
CA ALA A 217 20.78 -42.09 21.77
C ALA A 217 19.99 -40.78 21.63
N MET A 218 19.60 -40.15 22.74
CA MET A 218 18.99 -38.82 22.71
C MET A 218 19.94 -37.77 22.15
N GLN A 219 21.22 -37.79 22.55
CA GLN A 219 22.24 -36.87 22.04
C GLN A 219 22.49 -37.07 20.52
N ALA A 220 22.53 -38.32 20.05
CA ALA A 220 22.67 -38.64 18.62
C ALA A 220 21.46 -38.13 17.82
N ALA A 221 20.24 -38.36 18.31
CA ALA A 221 19.02 -37.86 17.66
C ALA A 221 18.99 -36.33 17.61
N ALA A 222 19.39 -35.65 18.69
CA ALA A 222 19.51 -34.19 18.72
C ALA A 222 20.56 -33.67 17.73
N ALA A 223 21.74 -34.32 17.64
CA ALA A 223 22.79 -33.98 16.68
C ALA A 223 22.31 -34.13 15.23
N LYS A 224 21.61 -35.23 14.92
CA LYS A 224 21.01 -35.49 13.60
C LYS A 224 20.00 -34.42 13.20
N SER A 225 19.12 -34.04 14.12
CA SER A 225 18.14 -32.96 13.90
C SER A 225 18.84 -31.63 13.62
N ARG A 226 19.83 -31.25 14.44
CA ARG A 226 20.64 -30.04 14.24
C ARG A 226 21.36 -30.04 12.89
N ARG A 227 21.94 -31.17 12.47
CA ARG A 227 22.60 -31.31 11.17
C ARG A 227 21.64 -31.02 10.02
N ARG A 228 20.45 -31.61 10.03
CA ARG A 228 19.43 -31.37 8.99
C ARG A 228 19.02 -29.90 8.89
N LEU A 229 18.90 -29.22 10.04
CA LEU A 229 18.61 -27.78 10.07
C LEU A 229 19.74 -26.94 9.45
N LEU A 230 21.00 -27.28 9.77
CA LEU A 230 22.18 -26.63 9.19
C LEU A 230 22.28 -26.88 7.68
N GLU A 231 22.02 -28.10 7.21
CA GLU A 231 22.01 -28.43 5.78
C GLU A 231 20.91 -27.66 5.04
N LYS A 232 19.72 -27.51 5.66
CA LYS A 232 18.62 -26.71 5.10
C LYS A 232 18.98 -25.22 5.03
N SER A 233 19.65 -24.67 6.05
CA SER A 233 20.07 -23.26 6.01
C SER A 233 21.15 -23.02 4.95
N ILE A 234 22.13 -23.93 4.82
CA ILE A 234 23.13 -23.89 3.74
C ILE A 234 22.46 -23.93 2.38
N TRP A 235 21.51 -24.85 2.16
CA TRP A 235 20.76 -24.94 0.90
C TRP A 235 19.97 -23.67 0.62
N ASN A 236 19.34 -23.07 1.63
CA ASN A 236 18.63 -21.79 1.46
C ASN A 236 19.56 -20.64 1.09
N ILE A 237 20.79 -20.62 1.61
CA ILE A 237 21.80 -19.62 1.23
C ILE A 237 22.27 -19.88 -0.20
N ALA A 238 22.58 -21.13 -0.54
CA ALA A 238 23.02 -21.52 -1.89
C ALA A 238 21.95 -21.27 -2.96
N LYS A 239 20.66 -21.40 -2.62
CA LYS A 239 19.54 -21.06 -3.52
C LYS A 239 19.38 -19.55 -3.74
N ARG A 240 19.87 -18.73 -2.81
CA ARG A 240 19.78 -17.26 -2.85
C ARG A 240 21.00 -16.60 -3.48
N ASP A 241 22.15 -17.29 -3.51
CA ASP A 241 23.19 -17.01 -4.51
C ASP A 241 22.52 -17.24 -5.88
N ILE A 242 22.14 -16.15 -6.55
CA ILE A 242 21.69 -16.13 -7.95
C ILE A 242 22.77 -16.75 -8.84
#